data_AF-A0A9D2SHZ2-F1
#
_entry.id   AF-A0A9D2SHZ2-F1
#
_cell.length_a   1.000
_cell.length_b   1.000
_cell.length_c   1.000
_cell.angle_alpha   90.00
_cell.angle_beta   90.00
_cell.angle_gamma   90.00
#
_symmetry.space_group_name_H-M   'P 1'
#
loop_
_entity.id
_entity.type
_entity.pdbx_description
1 polymer ?
#
loop_
_entity_poly.entity_id
_entity_poly.type
_entity_poly.pdbx_seq_one_letter_code
_entity_poly.pdbx_strand_id
1 'polypeptide(L)'
;MKNNSGFTLVELIAVIAILAVLLAAAAPRAAGLIQGARHSAAVSDARITAGAVQRYLYDVKEEGRLNVRTLHQLMGSQLDDPEGPLAEYLSGGLSDARVLSADVNLRTGWLEELVYENEDTQVKLTFAEDGTAVVEEITDK
;
A
#
# COMPACT_ATOMS: atom_id res chain seq x y z
N MET A 1 55.45 22.04 19.10
CA MET A 1 54.35 23.02 19.22
C MET A 1 53.26 22.59 18.25
N LYS A 2 52.03 22.37 18.70
CA LYS A 2 50.97 21.73 17.89
C LYS A 2 50.05 22.82 17.35
N ASN A 3 50.02 22.99 16.02
CA ASN A 3 49.29 24.05 15.34
C ASN A 3 47.80 23.67 15.25
N ASN A 4 46.98 24.21 16.15
CA ASN A 4 45.53 24.06 16.07
C ASN A 4 44.96 25.13 15.14
N SER A 5 45.02 24.88 13.84
CA SER A 5 44.28 25.68 12.85
C SER A 5 42.80 25.29 12.96
N GLY A 6 42.02 26.06 13.73
CA GLY A 6 40.57 25.96 13.74
C GLY A 6 39.96 26.59 12.49
N PHE A 7 38.88 26.01 11.99
CA PHE A 7 38.05 26.60 10.93
C PHE A 7 37.58 28.00 11.33
N THR A 8 37.52 28.92 10.37
CA THR A 8 36.99 30.27 10.60
C THR A 8 35.46 30.26 10.62
N LEU A 9 34.84 31.13 11.43
CA LEU A 9 33.37 31.25 11.46
C LEU A 9 32.79 31.64 10.10
N VAL A 10 33.51 32.47 9.34
CA VAL A 10 33.08 32.93 8.01
C VAL A 10 32.98 31.77 7.03
N GLU A 11 33.94 30.85 7.07
CA GLU A 11 33.97 29.68 6.19
C GLU A 11 32.80 28.73 6.49
N LEU A 12 32.44 28.55 7.76
CA LEU A 12 31.28 27.75 8.14
C LEU A 12 29.97 28.40 7.68
N ILE A 13 29.83 29.72 7.80
CA ILE A 13 28.63 30.46 7.38
C ILE A 13 28.43 30.39 5.86
N ALA A 14 29.52 30.48 5.09
CA ALA A 14 29.46 30.35 3.64
C ALA A 14 28.96 28.95 3.20
N VAL A 15 29.41 27.89 3.88
CA VAL A 15 29.00 26.51 3.58
C VAL A 15 27.51 26.29 3.90
N ILE A 16 27.05 26.69 5.10
CA ILE A 16 25.63 26.53 5.46
C ILE A 16 24.70 27.35 4.55
N ALA A 17 25.16 28.52 4.08
CA ALA A 17 24.38 29.34 3.15
C ALA A 17 24.17 28.63 1.80
N ILE A 18 25.22 28.00 1.25
CA ILE A 18 25.11 27.22 0.01
C ILE A 18 24.25 25.96 0.26
N LEU A 19 24.46 25.25 1.37
CA LEU A 19 23.65 24.08 1.71
C LEU A 19 22.16 24.41 1.88
N ALA A 20 21.83 25.58 2.43
CA ALA A 20 20.45 26.04 2.55
C ALA A 20 19.78 26.23 1.19
N VAL A 21 20.47 26.84 0.23
CA VAL A 21 19.96 27.03 -1.15
C VAL A 21 19.77 25.67 -1.84
N LEU A 22 20.74 24.77 -1.71
CA LEU A 22 20.65 23.43 -2.27
C LEU A 22 19.49 22.63 -1.67
N LEU A 23 19.35 22.66 -0.35
CA LEU A 23 18.28 21.96 0.36
C LEU A 23 16.91 22.50 -0.02
N ALA A 24 16.76 23.83 -0.13
CA ALA A 24 15.52 24.47 -0.55
C ALA A 24 15.06 23.99 -1.95
N ALA A 25 15.98 23.79 -2.89
CA ALA A 25 15.66 23.28 -4.22
C ALA A 25 15.49 21.74 -4.27
N ALA A 26 16.14 20.99 -3.36
CA ALA A 26 16.12 19.53 -3.35
C ALA A 26 14.93 18.94 -2.57
N ALA A 27 14.52 19.56 -1.48
CA ALA A 27 13.47 19.08 -0.59
C ALA A 27 12.14 18.73 -1.29
N PRO A 28 11.53 19.58 -2.14
CA PRO A 28 10.26 19.25 -2.79
C PRO A 28 10.38 18.06 -3.75
N ARG A 29 11.53 17.89 -4.40
CA ARG A 29 11.77 16.75 -5.31
C ARG A 29 11.87 15.45 -4.53
N ALA A 30 12.60 15.46 -3.43
CA ALA A 30 12.71 14.29 -2.56
C ALA A 30 11.33 13.89 -1.99
N ALA A 31 10.52 14.87 -1.56
CA ALA A 31 9.17 14.63 -1.08
C ALA A 31 8.27 13.99 -2.16
N GLY A 32 8.28 14.52 -3.38
CA GLY A 32 7.49 13.96 -4.49
C GLY A 32 7.91 12.54 -4.89
N LEU A 33 9.22 12.25 -4.88
CA LEU A 33 9.73 10.90 -5.14
C LEU A 33 9.29 9.91 -4.06
N ILE A 34 9.30 10.32 -2.80
CA ILE A 34 8.84 9.48 -1.68
C ILE A 34 7.34 9.19 -1.81
N GLN A 35 6.52 10.21 -2.13
CA GLN A 35 5.09 10.02 -2.35
C GLN A 35 4.81 9.06 -3.52
N GLY A 36 5.51 9.24 -4.65
CA GLY A 36 5.37 8.33 -5.80
C GLY A 36 5.81 6.91 -5.49
N ALA A 37 6.87 6.73 -4.70
CA ALA A 37 7.33 5.41 -4.26
C ALA A 37 6.32 4.73 -3.33
N ARG A 38 5.76 5.48 -2.35
CA ARG A 38 4.70 4.99 -1.46
C ARG A 38 3.45 4.59 -2.24
N HIS A 39 3.03 5.44 -3.17
CA HIS A 39 1.90 5.15 -4.03
C HIS A 39 2.12 3.89 -4.88
N SER A 40 3.28 3.76 -5.53
CA SER A 40 3.61 2.56 -6.30
C SER A 40 3.66 1.29 -5.45
N ALA A 41 4.12 1.38 -4.20
CA ALA A 41 4.09 0.27 -3.26
C ALA A 41 2.65 -0.11 -2.90
N ALA A 42 1.81 0.87 -2.55
CA ALA A 42 0.40 0.64 -2.23
C ALA A 42 -0.36 -0.04 -3.37
N VAL A 43 -0.12 0.35 -4.63
CA VAL A 43 -0.75 -0.32 -5.79
C VAL A 43 -0.25 -1.76 -5.95
N SER A 44 1.04 -2.01 -5.72
CA SER A 44 1.61 -3.37 -5.76
C SER A 44 1.00 -4.24 -4.66
N ASP A 45 0.90 -3.70 -3.46
CA ASP A 45 0.34 -4.35 -2.27
C ASP A 45 -1.15 -4.66 -2.44
N ALA A 46 -1.91 -3.72 -3.01
CA ALA A 46 -3.31 -3.92 -3.35
C ALA A 46 -3.48 -5.07 -4.35
N ARG A 47 -2.60 -5.19 -5.36
CA ARG A 47 -2.62 -6.29 -6.34
C ARG A 47 -2.30 -7.64 -5.70
N ILE A 48 -1.32 -7.68 -4.80
CA ILE A 48 -0.99 -8.88 -4.03
C ILE A 48 -2.20 -9.30 -3.18
N THR A 49 -2.80 -8.32 -2.50
CA THR A 49 -4.00 -8.52 -1.68
C THR A 49 -5.17 -9.05 -2.50
N ALA A 50 -5.45 -8.48 -3.66
CA ALA A 50 -6.50 -8.97 -4.54
C ALA A 50 -6.26 -10.40 -5.02
N GLY A 51 -5.02 -10.75 -5.34
CA GLY A 51 -4.66 -12.13 -5.67
C GLY A 51 -4.90 -13.10 -4.51
N ALA A 52 -4.60 -12.67 -3.28
CA ALA A 52 -4.87 -13.44 -2.06
C ALA A 52 -6.38 -13.60 -1.81
N VAL A 53 -7.14 -12.49 -1.88
CA VAL A 53 -8.61 -12.48 -1.74
C VAL A 53 -9.26 -13.40 -2.76
N GLN A 54 -8.86 -13.32 -4.02
CA GLN A 54 -9.41 -14.17 -5.07
C GLN A 54 -9.20 -15.66 -4.77
N ARG A 55 -7.99 -16.04 -4.31
CA ARG A 55 -7.70 -17.44 -3.92
C ARG A 55 -8.54 -17.88 -2.74
N TYR A 56 -8.63 -17.05 -1.70
CA TYR A 56 -9.48 -17.30 -0.55
C TYR A 56 -10.96 -17.52 -0.96
N LEU A 57 -11.49 -16.67 -1.84
CA LEU A 57 -12.87 -16.79 -2.33
C LEU A 57 -13.10 -18.07 -3.11
N TYR A 58 -12.13 -18.51 -3.92
CA TYR A 58 -12.21 -19.79 -4.60
C TYR A 58 -12.26 -20.97 -3.63
N ASP A 59 -11.35 -21.02 -2.66
CA ASP A 59 -11.29 -22.12 -1.70
C ASP A 59 -12.58 -22.20 -0.87
N VAL A 60 -13.05 -21.06 -0.34
CA VAL A 60 -14.30 -20.98 0.43
C VAL A 60 -15.53 -21.36 -0.41
N LYS A 61 -15.50 -21.09 -1.72
CA LYS A 61 -16.56 -21.52 -2.64
C LYS A 61 -16.52 -23.03 -2.87
N GLU A 62 -15.35 -23.61 -3.07
CA GLU A 62 -15.20 -25.07 -3.22
C GLU A 62 -15.69 -25.82 -1.97
N GLU A 63 -15.49 -25.22 -0.79
CA GLU A 63 -16.03 -25.72 0.48
C GLU A 63 -17.55 -25.52 0.64
N GLY A 64 -18.22 -24.83 -0.30
CA GLY A 64 -19.65 -24.51 -0.23
C GLY A 64 -20.01 -23.48 0.85
N ARG A 65 -19.01 -22.72 1.33
CA ARG A 65 -19.14 -21.73 2.42
C ARG A 65 -19.22 -20.29 1.92
N LEU A 66 -19.18 -20.05 0.61
CA LEU A 66 -19.26 -18.71 0.04
C LEU A 66 -20.64 -18.09 0.28
N ASN A 67 -20.70 -17.13 1.20
CA ASN A 67 -21.91 -16.39 1.54
C ASN A 67 -21.56 -15.00 2.08
N VAL A 68 -22.59 -14.19 2.34
CA VAL A 68 -22.45 -12.80 2.81
C VAL A 68 -21.65 -12.69 4.13
N ARG A 69 -21.72 -13.69 5.03
CA ARG A 69 -20.97 -13.69 6.29
C ARG A 69 -19.47 -13.79 6.05
N THR A 70 -19.05 -14.62 5.09
CA THR A 70 -17.65 -14.74 4.67
C THR A 70 -17.14 -13.40 4.14
N LEU A 71 -17.90 -12.75 3.27
CA LEU A 71 -17.53 -11.42 2.76
C LEU A 71 -17.42 -10.40 3.89
N HIS A 72 -18.32 -10.45 4.88
CA HIS A 72 -18.26 -9.57 6.04
C HIS A 72 -17.03 -9.81 6.93
N GLN A 73 -16.50 -11.04 6.97
CA GLN A 73 -15.26 -11.35 7.69
C GLN A 73 -14.02 -10.82 6.97
N LEU A 74 -14.09 -10.73 5.63
CA LEU A 74 -13.04 -10.14 4.80
C LEU A 74 -13.03 -8.61 4.89
N MET A 75 -14.20 -8.00 4.99
CA MET A 75 -14.32 -6.54 5.12
C MET A 75 -13.83 -6.08 6.49
N GLY A 76 -12.86 -5.17 6.48
CA GLY A 76 -12.28 -4.57 7.67
C GLY A 76 -11.22 -5.44 8.36
N SER A 77 -10.92 -6.65 7.86
CA SER A 77 -9.83 -7.46 8.39
C SER A 77 -8.48 -6.83 8.08
N GLN A 78 -7.60 -6.82 9.08
CA GLN A 78 -6.22 -6.39 8.90
C GLN A 78 -5.43 -7.48 8.16
N LEU A 79 -4.54 -7.05 7.26
CA LEU A 79 -3.77 -7.94 6.38
C LEU A 79 -2.59 -8.61 7.09
N ASP A 80 -2.22 -8.11 8.27
CA ASP A 80 -1.18 -8.65 9.14
C ASP A 80 -1.73 -9.48 10.31
N ASP A 81 -3.05 -9.63 10.42
CA ASP A 81 -3.67 -10.47 11.45
C ASP A 81 -3.38 -11.96 11.19
N PRO A 82 -2.62 -12.65 12.06
CA PRO A 82 -2.28 -14.06 11.87
C PRO A 82 -3.48 -14.99 12.01
N GLU A 83 -4.58 -14.54 12.63
CA GLU A 83 -5.85 -15.29 12.70
C GLU A 83 -6.86 -14.81 11.64
N GLY A 84 -6.45 -13.87 10.78
CA GLY A 84 -7.28 -13.29 9.74
C GLY A 84 -7.56 -14.26 8.59
N PRO A 85 -8.65 -14.03 7.82
CA PRO A 85 -9.05 -14.88 6.71
C PRO A 85 -8.01 -14.95 5.58
N LEU A 86 -7.12 -13.96 5.50
CA LEU A 86 -6.06 -13.88 4.48
C LEU A 86 -4.68 -14.32 4.97
N ALA A 87 -4.54 -14.75 6.23
CA ALA A 87 -3.25 -15.08 6.84
C ALA A 87 -2.50 -16.20 6.09
N GLU A 88 -3.23 -17.20 5.58
CA GLU A 88 -2.65 -18.31 4.82
C GLU A 88 -2.35 -17.95 3.35
N TYR A 89 -2.91 -16.84 2.86
CA TYR A 89 -2.82 -16.42 1.46
C TYR A 89 -1.79 -15.31 1.24
N LEU A 90 -1.37 -14.64 2.30
CA LEU A 90 -0.41 -13.54 2.28
C LEU A 90 0.93 -14.01 2.87
N SER A 91 2.03 -13.66 2.21
CA SER A 91 3.37 -14.07 2.63
C SER A 91 3.97 -13.19 3.74
N GLY A 92 3.14 -12.37 4.40
CA GLY A 92 3.58 -11.31 5.32
C GLY A 92 4.13 -10.07 4.60
N GLY A 93 4.19 -8.94 5.33
CA GLY A 93 4.80 -7.68 4.85
C GLY A 93 3.83 -6.50 4.67
N LEU A 94 2.52 -6.71 4.80
CA LEU A 94 1.49 -5.68 4.66
C LEU A 94 0.96 -5.24 6.03
N SER A 95 1.82 -4.61 6.82
CA SER A 95 1.47 -4.08 8.14
C SER A 95 0.62 -2.82 8.03
N ASP A 96 -0.38 -2.71 8.90
CA ASP A 96 -1.35 -1.61 8.94
C ASP A 96 -2.10 -1.35 7.62
N ALA A 97 -2.33 -2.43 6.90
CA ALA A 97 -3.13 -2.45 5.69
C ALA A 97 -4.38 -3.30 5.90
N ARG A 98 -5.49 -2.90 5.28
CA ARG A 98 -6.78 -3.58 5.42
C ARG A 98 -7.56 -3.61 4.11
N VAL A 99 -8.46 -4.57 4.01
CA VAL A 99 -9.47 -4.61 2.95
C VAL A 99 -10.69 -3.81 3.43
N LEU A 100 -10.99 -2.68 2.81
CA LEU A 100 -12.15 -1.86 3.17
C LEU A 100 -13.44 -2.44 2.58
N SER A 101 -13.39 -2.86 1.32
CA SER A 101 -14.52 -3.53 0.67
C SER A 101 -14.03 -4.51 -0.39
N ALA A 102 -14.82 -5.55 -0.62
CA ALA A 102 -14.63 -6.50 -1.70
C ALA A 102 -16.01 -6.81 -2.29
N ASP A 103 -16.22 -6.49 -3.56
CA ASP A 103 -17.40 -6.90 -4.30
C ASP A 103 -17.12 -8.22 -4.99
N VAL A 104 -18.00 -9.19 -4.78
CA VAL A 104 -17.80 -10.58 -5.20
C VAL A 104 -19.08 -11.11 -5.81
N ASN A 105 -18.95 -11.64 -7.02
CA ASN A 105 -20.01 -12.37 -7.66
C ASN A 105 -20.18 -13.74 -6.99
N LEU A 106 -21.15 -13.85 -6.07
CA LEU A 106 -21.38 -15.07 -5.29
C LEU A 106 -21.71 -16.31 -6.14
N ARG A 107 -22.16 -16.14 -7.38
CA ARG A 107 -22.45 -17.26 -8.28
C ARG A 107 -21.17 -17.86 -8.86
N THR A 108 -20.20 -17.02 -9.21
CA THR A 108 -18.94 -17.44 -9.84
C THR A 108 -17.78 -17.55 -8.85
N GLY A 109 -17.85 -16.88 -7.70
CA GLY A 109 -16.74 -16.69 -6.76
C GLY A 109 -15.71 -15.66 -7.21
N TRP A 110 -16.05 -14.86 -8.23
CA TRP A 110 -15.15 -13.88 -8.83
C TRP A 110 -15.18 -12.56 -8.05
N LEU A 111 -14.02 -12.04 -7.67
CA LEU A 111 -13.84 -10.69 -7.14
C LEU A 111 -14.01 -9.67 -8.27
N GLU A 112 -15.04 -8.84 -8.20
CA GLU A 112 -15.32 -7.77 -9.18
C GLU A 112 -14.65 -6.46 -8.77
N GLU A 113 -14.57 -6.17 -7.47
CA GLU A 113 -13.96 -4.96 -6.93
C GLU A 113 -13.25 -5.22 -5.61
N LEU A 114 -12.11 -4.58 -5.38
CA LEU A 114 -11.41 -4.56 -4.09
C LEU A 114 -10.98 -3.14 -3.75
N VAL A 115 -11.26 -2.71 -2.54
CA VAL A 115 -10.72 -1.47 -1.98
C VAL A 115 -9.75 -1.81 -0.87
N TYR A 116 -8.48 -1.46 -1.11
CA TYR A 116 -7.36 -1.59 -0.20
C TYR A 116 -7.07 -0.24 0.46
N GLU A 117 -6.75 -0.23 1.75
CA GLU A 117 -6.30 0.97 2.47
C GLU A 117 -5.05 0.63 3.27
N ASN A 118 -4.08 1.53 3.25
CA ASN A 118 -2.98 1.61 4.21
C ASN A 118 -2.94 3.01 4.86
N GLU A 119 -1.98 3.28 5.76
CA GLU A 119 -1.84 4.57 6.45
C GLU A 119 -1.79 5.78 5.50
N ASP A 120 -1.25 5.61 4.30
CA ASP A 120 -0.92 6.72 3.39
C ASP A 120 -1.93 6.88 2.23
N THR A 121 -2.64 5.83 1.82
CA THR A 121 -3.39 5.79 0.55
C THR A 121 -4.48 4.74 0.52
N GLN A 122 -5.55 5.03 -0.22
CA GLN A 122 -6.60 4.09 -0.59
C GLN A 122 -6.49 3.73 -2.08
N VAL A 123 -6.52 2.44 -2.41
CA VAL A 123 -6.44 1.94 -3.79
C VAL A 123 -7.67 1.10 -4.07
N LYS A 124 -8.42 1.45 -5.12
CA LYS A 124 -9.49 0.62 -5.64
C LYS A 124 -9.01 -0.15 -6.88
N LEU A 125 -9.36 -1.42 -6.93
CA LEU A 125 -9.07 -2.32 -8.02
C LEU A 125 -10.39 -2.88 -8.53
N THR A 126 -10.67 -2.73 -9.81
CA THR A 126 -11.82 -3.32 -10.48
C THR A 126 -11.33 -4.39 -11.44
N PHE A 127 -11.92 -5.58 -11.36
CA PHE A 127 -11.50 -6.74 -12.14
C PHE A 127 -12.53 -7.04 -13.21
N ALA A 128 -12.12 -7.01 -14.47
CA ALA A 128 -12.94 -7.48 -15.58
C ALA A 128 -13.03 -9.02 -15.57
N GLU A 129 -14.11 -9.56 -16.14
CA GLU A 129 -14.35 -11.02 -16.21
C GLU A 129 -13.28 -11.80 -17.00
N ASP A 130 -12.41 -11.11 -17.75
CA ASP A 130 -11.27 -11.70 -18.47
C ASP A 130 -9.98 -11.80 -17.61
N GLY A 131 -10.03 -11.35 -16.36
CA GLY A 131 -8.89 -11.32 -15.45
C GLY A 131 -8.04 -10.05 -15.53
N THR A 132 -8.43 -9.08 -16.35
CA THR A 132 -7.76 -7.78 -16.42
C THR A 132 -8.15 -6.91 -15.22
N ALA A 133 -7.16 -6.51 -14.42
CA ALA A 133 -7.37 -5.58 -13.31
C ALA A 133 -7.19 -4.13 -13.76
N VAL A 134 -8.26 -3.35 -13.71
CA VAL A 134 -8.23 -1.89 -13.83
C VAL A 134 -7.99 -1.30 -12.45
N VAL A 135 -6.91 -0.56 -12.30
CA VAL A 135 -6.62 0.15 -11.06
C VAL A 135 -7.32 1.50 -11.13
N GLU A 136 -8.35 1.69 -10.33
CA GLU A 136 -8.98 2.99 -10.13
C GLU A 136 -8.48 3.57 -8.81
N GLU A 137 -7.58 4.54 -8.90
CA GLU A 137 -7.02 5.17 -7.72
C GLU A 137 -8.05 6.09 -7.06
N ILE A 138 -8.30 5.91 -5.76
CA ILE A 138 -9.09 6.83 -4.95
C ILE A 138 -8.11 7.57 -4.03
N THR A 139 -7.32 8.46 -4.61
CA THR A 139 -6.49 9.38 -3.82
C THR A 139 -7.36 10.54 -3.37
N ASP A 140 -7.80 10.53 -2.11
CA ASP A 140 -7.47 11.56 -1.11
C ASP A 140 -8.18 11.24 0.22
N LYS A 141 -7.45 11.36 1.33
CA LYS A 141 -8.02 11.46 2.68
C LYS A 141 -7.52 12.75 3.31
#